data_AF-A0AAD3D4J5-F1
#
_entry.id   AF-A0AAD3D4J5-F1
#
_cell.length_a   1.000
_cell.length_b   1.000
_cell.length_c   1.000
_cell.angle_alpha   90.00
_cell.angle_beta   90.00
_cell.angle_gamma   90.00
#
_symmetry.space_group_name_H-M   'P 1'
#
loop_
_entity.id
_entity.type
_entity.pdbx_description
1 polymer ?
#
loop_
_entity_poly.entity_id
_entity_poly.type
_entity_poly.pdbx_seq_one_letter_code
_entity_poly.pdbx_strand_id
1 'polypeptide(L)'
;METENNSKGVGNREDKPKKSQRKRHGARNQHRHKHFVKWIANKFPNELKMAKEVMNEEGDSTLPLHHILDVAGGKGELSARMTLCHKLRVQMVDPRQADIYDCFQKHVFRSLPKKWQQKIDSQDPSQIQSVIERRFKQHVKFFPSDGGVNNDGSSILSNKNDGSNGVIEELQSDKELLEAVKNCTLIIGMHADGATEAIVEIALHYRKPFIVVPCCVFPNLFRHRLVPMIDDNGKECGGDEAKMVPVRNHEQFCRYLAMKDSHFVVEELPFEGRNIGIWWDGKHKDQDPI
;
A
#
# COMPACT_ATOMS: atom_id res chain seq x y z
N MET A 1 -44.95 71.07 21.58
CA MET A 1 -45.33 69.81 20.92
C MET A 1 -44.26 69.53 19.89
N GLU A 2 -43.16 68.93 20.34
CA GLU A 2 -42.06 68.48 19.49
C GLU A 2 -41.60 67.13 20.04
N THR A 3 -41.51 66.17 19.14
CA THR A 3 -41.09 64.78 19.35
C THR A 3 -39.57 64.70 19.33
N GLU A 4 -38.96 64.14 20.38
CA GLU A 4 -37.52 63.90 20.47
C GLU A 4 -37.12 62.49 19.99
N ASN A 5 -35.97 62.48 19.34
CA ASN A 5 -35.27 61.35 18.75
C ASN A 5 -34.45 60.56 19.78
N ASN A 6 -34.55 59.23 19.69
CA ASN A 6 -33.46 58.26 19.59
C ASN A 6 -32.30 58.32 20.62
N SER A 7 -32.36 57.45 21.64
CA SER A 7 -31.22 57.13 22.51
C SER A 7 -30.91 55.63 22.57
N LYS A 8 -29.66 55.36 22.16
CA LYS A 8 -28.83 54.16 22.17
C LYS A 8 -28.99 53.26 23.41
N GLY A 9 -29.21 51.97 23.18
CA GLY A 9 -28.99 50.89 24.15
C GLY A 9 -27.68 50.15 23.86
N VAL A 10 -26.77 50.17 24.84
CA VAL A 10 -25.47 49.51 24.83
C VAL A 10 -25.66 48.02 25.17
N GLY A 11 -25.22 47.14 24.27
CA GLY A 11 -25.21 45.68 24.48
C GLY A 11 -23.78 45.14 24.37
N ASN A 12 -23.27 44.62 25.49
CA ASN A 12 -21.99 43.92 25.64
C ASN A 12 -21.81 42.84 24.56
N ARG A 13 -20.70 42.90 23.80
CA ARG A 13 -20.21 41.78 23.00
C ARG A 13 -19.15 41.04 23.81
N GLU A 14 -19.55 39.93 24.41
CA GLU A 14 -18.64 38.92 24.93
C GLU A 14 -17.81 38.31 23.79
N ASP A 15 -16.50 38.20 24.03
CA ASP A 15 -15.52 37.57 23.14
C ASP A 15 -15.87 36.10 22.89
N LYS A 16 -16.30 35.78 21.67
CA LYS A 16 -16.42 34.39 21.22
C LYS A 16 -15.01 33.83 20.96
N PRO A 17 -14.66 32.65 21.51
CA PRO A 17 -13.35 32.06 21.29
C PRO A 17 -13.20 31.74 19.79
N LYS A 18 -12.07 32.16 19.21
CA LYS A 18 -11.68 31.87 17.84
C LYS A 18 -11.75 30.35 17.63
N LYS A 19 -12.74 29.88 16.87
CA LYS A 19 -12.82 28.48 16.41
C LYS A 19 -11.48 28.15 15.75
N SER A 20 -10.71 27.25 16.38
CA SER A 20 -9.51 26.71 15.76
C SER A 20 -9.95 26.08 14.45
N GLN A 21 -9.39 26.57 13.35
CA GLN A 21 -9.60 25.97 12.04
C GLN A 21 -9.03 24.56 12.13
N ARG A 22 -9.91 23.56 12.34
CA ARG A 22 -9.56 22.16 12.12
C ARG A 22 -9.07 22.08 10.68
N LYS A 23 -7.76 21.96 10.49
CA LYS A 23 -7.13 21.69 9.20
C LYS A 23 -7.87 20.48 8.62
N ARG A 24 -8.59 20.70 7.53
CA ARG A 24 -9.23 19.63 6.78
C ARG A 24 -8.13 18.65 6.39
N HIS A 25 -8.20 17.41 6.88
CA HIS A 25 -7.36 16.30 6.44
C HIS A 25 -7.71 15.98 4.99
N GLY A 26 -7.16 16.80 4.09
CA GLY A 26 -7.35 16.75 2.65
C GLY A 26 -6.19 17.44 1.96
N ALA A 27 -4.99 17.42 2.57
CA ALA A 27 -3.78 17.73 1.87
C ALA A 27 -3.68 16.73 0.72
N ARG A 28 -3.97 17.24 -0.47
CA ARG A 28 -3.89 16.50 -1.72
C ARG A 28 -2.42 16.16 -1.88
N ASN A 29 -2.05 14.98 -1.40
CA ASN A 29 -0.68 14.51 -1.27
C ASN A 29 -0.16 14.10 -2.65
N GLN A 30 0.01 15.10 -3.54
CA GLN A 30 0.20 14.96 -4.99
C GLN A 30 1.47 14.21 -5.37
N HIS A 31 2.36 13.91 -4.41
CA HIS A 31 3.66 13.32 -4.68
C HIS A 31 3.98 12.08 -3.83
N ARG A 32 3.02 11.53 -3.09
CA ARG A 32 3.26 10.35 -2.23
C ARG A 32 3.89 9.18 -2.98
N HIS A 33 3.41 8.86 -4.19
CA HIS A 33 3.95 7.76 -4.99
C HIS A 33 5.39 8.06 -5.44
N LYS A 34 5.72 9.32 -5.75
CA LYS A 34 7.10 9.74 -6.07
C LYS A 34 8.04 9.54 -4.88
N HIS A 35 7.61 9.98 -3.69
CA HIS A 35 8.40 9.82 -2.47
C HIS A 35 8.56 8.36 -2.09
N PHE A 36 7.50 7.57 -2.23
CA PHE A 36 7.53 6.14 -1.96
C PHE A 36 8.48 5.39 -2.90
N VAL A 37 8.44 5.65 -4.21
CA VAL A 37 9.39 5.04 -5.16
C VAL A 37 10.83 5.44 -4.85
N LYS A 38 11.09 6.69 -4.47
CA LYS A 38 12.44 7.13 -4.06
C LYS A 38 12.91 6.38 -2.80
N TRP A 39 12.03 6.21 -1.82
CA TRP A 39 12.33 5.45 -0.61
C TRP A 39 12.64 3.98 -0.94
N ILE A 40 11.79 3.33 -1.77
CA ILE A 40 12.01 1.95 -2.23
C ILE A 40 13.36 1.83 -2.94
N ALA A 41 13.69 2.76 -3.84
CA ALA A 41 14.94 2.69 -4.59
C ALA A 41 16.19 2.80 -3.70
N ASN A 42 16.08 3.49 -2.57
CA ASN A 42 17.16 3.58 -1.59
C ASN A 42 17.25 2.33 -0.70
N LYS A 43 16.10 1.73 -0.34
CA LYS A 43 16.03 0.60 0.59
C LYS A 43 16.23 -0.76 -0.07
N PHE A 44 15.72 -0.93 -1.28
CA PHE A 44 15.71 -2.17 -2.04
C PHE A 44 16.46 -2.03 -3.38
N PRO A 45 17.72 -1.56 -3.39
CA PRO A 45 18.45 -1.29 -4.64
C PRO A 45 18.73 -2.57 -5.43
N ASN A 46 18.90 -3.71 -4.76
CA ASN A 46 19.22 -5.00 -5.39
C ASN A 46 17.98 -5.58 -6.08
N GLU A 47 16.83 -5.53 -5.41
CA GLU A 47 15.55 -5.99 -5.92
C GLU A 47 15.17 -5.18 -7.17
N LEU A 48 15.35 -3.85 -7.11
CA LEU A 48 15.14 -2.99 -8.27
C LEU A 48 16.13 -3.28 -9.40
N LYS A 49 17.40 -3.58 -9.08
CA LYS A 49 18.40 -3.94 -10.11
C LYS A 49 18.00 -5.23 -10.82
N MET A 50 17.50 -6.22 -10.09
CA MET A 50 17.03 -7.49 -10.65
C MET A 50 15.76 -7.32 -11.48
N ALA A 51 14.84 -6.44 -11.07
CA ALA A 51 13.60 -6.15 -11.80
C ALA A 51 13.77 -5.17 -12.97
N LYS A 52 14.94 -4.56 -13.15
CA LYS A 52 15.21 -3.70 -14.31
C LYS A 52 15.22 -4.52 -15.58
N GLU A 53 14.62 -3.94 -16.61
CA GLU A 53 14.76 -4.51 -17.95
C GLU A 53 16.22 -4.44 -18.40
N VAL A 54 16.78 -5.61 -18.73
CA VAL A 54 18.07 -5.77 -19.39
C VAL A 54 17.78 -6.30 -20.79
N MET A 55 18.24 -5.58 -21.82
CA MET A 55 18.30 -6.10 -23.18
C MET A 55 19.62 -6.85 -23.33
N ASN A 56 19.62 -8.02 -23.96
CA ASN A 56 20.87 -8.64 -24.40
C ASN A 56 21.46 -7.86 -25.60
N GLU A 57 22.68 -8.17 -25.99
CA GLU A 57 23.36 -7.52 -27.13
C GLU A 57 22.61 -7.69 -28.46
N GLU A 58 21.75 -8.71 -28.55
CA GLU A 58 20.92 -9.05 -29.71
C GLU A 58 19.54 -8.37 -29.68
N GLY A 59 19.21 -7.62 -28.62
CA GLY A 59 17.92 -6.94 -28.45
C GLY A 59 16.74 -7.84 -28.07
N ASP A 60 16.97 -9.13 -27.81
CA ASP A 60 15.96 -10.11 -27.44
C ASP A 60 15.79 -10.24 -25.91
N SER A 61 14.58 -10.57 -25.46
CA SER A 61 14.23 -10.73 -24.06
C SER A 61 14.13 -12.21 -23.68
N THR A 62 14.99 -12.70 -22.77
CA THR A 62 14.92 -14.07 -22.26
C THR A 62 14.00 -14.18 -21.03
N LEU A 63 13.07 -15.16 -20.99
CA LEU A 63 12.23 -15.46 -19.81
C LEU A 63 13.03 -16.10 -18.65
N PRO A 64 12.63 -15.95 -17.36
CA PRO A 64 11.72 -14.97 -16.77
C PRO A 64 12.53 -13.82 -16.13
N LEU A 65 12.44 -12.61 -16.70
CA LEU A 65 12.93 -11.42 -16.01
C LEU A 65 12.10 -11.19 -14.74
N HIS A 66 12.79 -11.05 -13.62
CA HIS A 66 12.21 -10.64 -12.35
C HIS A 66 11.41 -9.34 -12.47
N HIS A 67 10.48 -9.13 -11.54
CA HIS A 67 9.63 -7.95 -11.52
C HIS A 67 9.35 -7.48 -10.08
N ILE A 68 8.75 -6.28 -9.97
CA ILE A 68 8.12 -5.79 -8.75
C ILE A 68 6.63 -6.15 -8.79
N LEU A 69 6.09 -6.68 -7.69
CA LEU A 69 4.68 -7.02 -7.58
C LEU A 69 3.92 -5.92 -6.81
N ASP A 70 3.11 -5.12 -7.50
CA ASP A 70 2.31 -4.02 -6.95
C ASP A 70 0.88 -4.50 -6.64
N VAL A 71 0.59 -4.71 -5.36
CA VAL A 71 -0.69 -5.27 -4.91
C VAL A 71 -1.63 -4.15 -4.44
N ALA A 72 -2.86 -4.17 -4.95
CA ALA A 72 -3.88 -3.12 -4.79
C ALA A 72 -3.39 -1.75 -5.32
N GLY A 73 -2.75 -1.76 -6.49
CA GLY A 73 -2.14 -0.57 -7.12
C GLY A 73 -3.14 0.49 -7.60
N GLY A 74 -4.45 0.20 -7.56
CA GLY A 74 -5.53 1.11 -7.91
C GLY A 74 -5.45 1.60 -9.36
N LYS A 75 -5.33 2.92 -9.53
CA LYS A 75 -5.17 3.54 -10.87
C LYS A 75 -3.78 3.31 -11.48
N GLY A 76 -2.86 2.69 -10.74
CA GLY A 76 -1.53 2.34 -11.23
C GLY A 76 -0.55 3.52 -11.28
N GLU A 77 -0.70 4.56 -10.46
CA GLU A 77 0.27 5.67 -10.45
C GLU A 77 1.67 5.21 -10.00
N LEU A 78 1.72 4.33 -8.99
CA LEU A 78 2.95 3.73 -8.50
C LEU A 78 3.60 2.87 -9.58
N SER A 79 2.83 1.93 -10.13
CA SER A 79 3.20 1.12 -11.29
C SER A 79 3.70 1.96 -12.47
N ALA A 80 2.99 3.03 -12.87
CA ALA A 80 3.40 3.90 -13.97
C ALA A 80 4.77 4.56 -13.73
N ARG A 81 5.03 5.04 -12.51
CA ARG A 81 6.34 5.61 -12.14
C ARG A 81 7.45 4.56 -12.21
N MET A 82 7.22 3.38 -11.66
CA MET A 82 8.20 2.29 -11.68
C MET A 82 8.52 1.84 -13.12
N THR A 83 7.49 1.63 -13.93
CA THR A 83 7.60 1.18 -15.33
C THR A 83 8.31 2.20 -16.23
N LEU A 84 7.87 3.46 -16.20
CA LEU A 84 8.30 4.47 -17.17
C LEU A 84 9.47 5.32 -16.68
N CYS A 85 9.52 5.66 -15.40
CA CYS A 85 10.58 6.51 -14.86
C CYS A 85 11.78 5.70 -14.36
N HIS A 86 11.54 4.51 -13.80
CA HIS A 86 12.60 3.66 -13.23
C HIS A 86 12.99 2.46 -14.11
N LYS A 87 12.29 2.27 -15.24
CA LYS A 87 12.52 1.19 -16.22
C LYS A 87 12.45 -0.22 -15.60
N LEU A 88 11.52 -0.38 -14.66
CA LEU A 88 11.29 -1.64 -13.96
C LEU A 88 10.21 -2.44 -14.67
N ARG A 89 10.32 -3.76 -14.61
CA ARG A 89 9.19 -4.64 -14.88
C ARG A 89 8.30 -4.68 -13.65
N VAL A 90 6.99 -4.49 -13.87
CA VAL A 90 5.99 -4.45 -12.81
C VAL A 90 4.85 -5.37 -13.19
N GLN A 91 4.46 -6.23 -12.26
CA GLN A 91 3.17 -6.90 -12.33
C GLN A 91 2.28 -6.30 -11.25
N MET A 92 1.04 -5.95 -11.59
CA MET A 92 0.11 -5.33 -10.66
C MET A 92 -1.09 -6.22 -10.44
N VAL A 93 -1.54 -6.35 -9.21
CA VAL A 93 -2.77 -7.06 -8.84
C VAL A 93 -3.76 -6.03 -8.34
N ASP A 94 -4.87 -5.85 -9.06
CA ASP A 94 -5.96 -4.96 -8.62
C ASP A 94 -7.27 -5.37 -9.27
N PRO A 95 -8.41 -5.37 -8.56
CA PRO A 95 -9.71 -5.73 -9.14
C PRO A 95 -10.18 -4.76 -10.24
N ARG A 96 -9.62 -3.55 -10.31
CA ARG A 96 -10.02 -2.55 -11.30
C ARG A 96 -8.96 -2.48 -12.40
N GLN A 97 -9.40 -2.64 -13.64
CA GLN A 97 -8.53 -2.41 -14.80
C GLN A 97 -7.92 -1.00 -14.72
N ALA A 98 -6.60 -0.93 -14.83
CA ALA A 98 -5.86 0.31 -14.91
C ALA A 98 -5.45 0.61 -16.35
N ASP A 99 -5.45 1.89 -16.69
CA ASP A 99 -4.81 2.41 -17.89
C ASP A 99 -3.53 3.13 -17.47
N ILE A 100 -2.39 2.45 -17.62
CA ILE A 100 -1.09 2.97 -17.19
C ILE A 100 -0.65 4.15 -18.04
N TYR A 101 -0.98 4.17 -19.33
CA TYR A 101 -0.62 5.28 -20.20
C TYR A 101 -1.40 6.54 -19.81
N ASP A 102 -2.73 6.43 -19.67
CA ASP A 102 -3.58 7.53 -19.24
C ASP A 102 -3.22 8.02 -17.83
N CYS A 103 -2.98 7.10 -16.90
CA CYS A 103 -2.53 7.42 -15.55
C CYS A 103 -1.20 8.18 -15.58
N PHE A 104 -0.24 7.72 -16.39
CA PHE A 104 1.04 8.40 -16.56
C PHE A 104 0.85 9.83 -17.09
N GLN A 105 0.08 10.01 -18.15
CA GLN A 105 -0.18 11.32 -18.76
C GLN A 105 -0.84 12.29 -17.78
N LYS A 106 -1.87 11.83 -17.04
CA LYS A 106 -2.64 12.68 -16.12
C LYS A 106 -1.92 12.98 -14.82
N HIS A 107 -1.19 12.03 -14.25
CA HIS A 107 -0.73 12.09 -12.86
C HIS A 107 0.79 12.12 -12.70
N VAL A 108 1.54 11.54 -13.64
CA VAL A 108 2.99 11.40 -13.51
C VAL A 108 3.74 12.42 -14.37
N PHE A 109 3.39 12.53 -15.65
CA PHE A 109 4.11 13.29 -16.67
C PHE A 109 4.41 14.74 -16.23
N ARG A 110 3.38 15.47 -15.78
CA ARG A 110 3.51 16.87 -15.34
C ARG A 110 4.39 17.07 -14.11
N SER A 111 4.63 16.00 -13.33
CA SER A 111 5.51 16.02 -12.16
C SER A 111 6.98 15.76 -12.48
N LEU A 112 7.30 15.40 -13.73
CA LEU A 112 8.67 15.10 -14.17
C LEU A 112 9.47 16.38 -14.44
N PRO A 113 10.82 16.34 -14.40
CA PRO A 113 11.65 17.46 -14.82
C PRO A 113 11.38 17.88 -16.27
N LYS A 114 11.45 19.18 -16.59
CA LYS A 114 11.17 19.72 -17.95
C LYS A 114 11.95 19.02 -19.07
N LYS A 115 13.23 18.68 -18.83
CA LYS A 115 14.06 17.95 -19.80
C LYS A 115 13.48 16.56 -20.14
N TRP A 116 12.87 15.90 -19.15
CA TRP A 116 12.23 14.60 -19.35
C TRP A 116 10.88 14.75 -20.06
N GLN A 117 10.11 15.78 -19.71
CA GLN A 117 8.86 16.10 -20.41
C GLN A 117 9.11 16.30 -21.91
N GLN A 118 10.07 17.17 -22.26
CA GLN A 118 10.46 17.43 -23.65
C GLN A 118 10.90 16.16 -24.41
N LYS A 119 11.67 15.28 -23.76
CA LYS A 119 12.12 14.02 -24.36
C LYS A 119 10.97 13.03 -24.60
N ILE A 120 9.94 13.07 -23.77
CA ILE A 120 8.76 12.22 -23.91
C ILE A 120 7.80 12.83 -24.94
N ASP A 121 7.62 14.15 -24.95
CA ASP A 121 6.84 14.87 -25.96
C ASP A 121 7.40 14.68 -27.38
N SER A 122 8.72 14.48 -27.52
CA SER A 122 9.36 14.16 -28.79
C SER A 122 9.22 12.70 -29.23
N GLN A 123 8.72 11.81 -28.36
CA GLN A 123 8.50 10.40 -28.69
C GLN A 123 7.09 10.19 -29.21
N ASP A 124 6.96 9.25 -30.14
CA ASP A 124 5.64 8.85 -30.62
C ASP A 124 4.88 8.09 -29.51
N PRO A 125 3.59 8.36 -29.25
CA PRO A 125 2.81 7.66 -28.24
C PRO A 125 2.86 6.14 -28.35
N SER A 126 2.98 5.57 -29.56
CA SER A 126 3.09 4.11 -29.75
C SER A 126 4.39 3.54 -29.14
N GLN A 127 5.47 4.32 -29.10
CA GLN A 127 6.72 3.92 -28.46
C GLN A 127 6.57 3.80 -26.95
N ILE A 128 5.84 4.75 -26.33
CA ILE A 128 5.55 4.70 -24.89
C ILE A 128 4.66 3.49 -24.59
N GLN A 129 3.64 3.26 -25.42
CA GLN A 129 2.75 2.13 -25.30
C GLN A 129 3.49 0.78 -25.40
N SER A 130 4.39 0.63 -26.37
CA SER A 130 5.25 -0.56 -26.50
C SER A 130 6.14 -0.79 -25.27
N VAL A 131 6.65 0.28 -24.66
CA VAL A 131 7.41 0.18 -23.40
C VAL A 131 6.52 -0.30 -22.25
N ILE A 132 5.28 0.18 -22.16
CA ILE A 132 4.31 -0.26 -21.15
C ILE A 132 4.00 -1.75 -21.35
N GLU A 133 3.62 -2.16 -22.56
CA GLU A 133 3.25 -3.56 -22.86
C GLU A 133 4.38 -4.56 -22.54
N ARG A 134 5.63 -4.14 -22.73
CA ARG A 134 6.80 -4.98 -22.45
C ARG A 134 7.14 -5.08 -20.96
N ARG A 135 6.88 -4.03 -20.18
CA ARG A 135 7.31 -3.92 -18.77
C ARG A 135 6.20 -4.08 -17.76
N PHE A 136 4.96 -3.82 -18.13
CA PHE A 136 3.82 -3.82 -17.23
C PHE A 136 2.82 -4.92 -17.61
N LYS A 137 2.39 -5.67 -16.60
CA LYS A 137 1.28 -6.61 -16.72
C LYS A 137 0.32 -6.40 -15.54
N GLN A 138 -0.98 -6.44 -15.79
CA GLN A 138 -1.98 -6.41 -14.73
C GLN A 138 -2.69 -7.77 -14.62
N HIS A 139 -2.88 -8.21 -13.38
CA HIS A 139 -3.77 -9.28 -12.97
C HIS A 139 -5.03 -8.66 -12.38
N VAL A 140 -6.15 -8.74 -13.10
CA VAL A 140 -7.44 -8.23 -12.63
C VAL A 140 -8.09 -9.26 -11.72
N LYS A 141 -7.84 -9.15 -10.41
CA LYS A 141 -8.28 -10.13 -9.40
C LYS A 141 -8.86 -9.45 -8.17
N PHE A 142 -9.89 -10.06 -7.59
CA PHE A 142 -10.47 -9.61 -6.32
C PHE A 142 -9.66 -10.15 -5.16
N PHE A 143 -9.60 -9.40 -4.08
CA PHE A 143 -8.99 -9.87 -2.84
C PHE A 143 -10.04 -10.64 -2.03
N PRO A 144 -9.70 -11.81 -1.46
CA PRO A 144 -10.62 -12.54 -0.61
C PRO A 144 -11.07 -11.62 0.53
N SER A 145 -12.38 -11.60 0.75
CA SER A 145 -12.97 -10.91 1.87
C SER A 145 -13.08 -11.94 2.98
N ASP A 146 -12.31 -11.80 4.07
CA ASP A 146 -12.55 -12.61 5.27
C ASP A 146 -13.96 -12.27 5.77
N GLY A 147 -14.94 -13.09 5.41
CA GLY A 147 -16.36 -12.80 5.61
C GLY A 147 -17.29 -13.16 4.46
N GLY A 148 -16.88 -14.03 3.53
CA GLY A 148 -17.80 -14.63 2.56
C GLY A 148 -18.98 -15.30 3.26
N VAL A 149 -20.13 -14.63 3.28
CA VAL A 149 -21.43 -15.25 3.55
C VAL A 149 -21.86 -15.88 2.23
N ASN A 150 -22.16 -17.18 2.23
CA ASN A 150 -22.80 -17.80 1.08
C ASN A 150 -24.16 -17.12 0.77
N ASN A 151 -24.65 -17.22 -0.46
CA ASN A 151 -25.99 -16.76 -0.85
C ASN A 151 -27.14 -17.39 -0.03
N ASP A 152 -26.86 -18.41 0.79
CA ASP A 152 -27.80 -19.09 1.68
C ASP A 152 -27.76 -18.60 3.15
N GLY A 153 -26.92 -17.59 3.47
CA GLY A 153 -26.78 -17.08 4.83
C GLY A 153 -25.98 -17.98 5.78
N SER A 154 -25.38 -19.06 5.28
CA SER A 154 -24.50 -19.93 6.05
C SER A 154 -23.08 -19.34 6.15
N SER A 155 -22.60 -19.22 7.39
CA SER A 155 -21.22 -18.84 7.72
C SER A 155 -20.27 -20.00 7.37
N ILE A 156 -19.39 -19.80 6.38
CA ILE A 156 -18.40 -20.82 5.97
C ILE A 156 -17.34 -21.13 7.05
N LEU A 157 -17.19 -20.31 8.10
CA LEU A 157 -16.16 -20.54 9.10
C LEU A 157 -16.75 -21.11 10.40
N SER A 158 -16.90 -22.43 10.44
CA SER A 158 -16.73 -23.18 11.67
C SER A 158 -15.26 -23.12 12.08
N ASN A 159 -14.98 -22.59 13.28
CA ASN A 159 -13.74 -22.72 14.06
C ASN A 159 -12.51 -23.29 13.33
N LYS A 160 -11.86 -22.50 12.47
CA LYS A 160 -10.46 -22.73 12.09
C LYS A 160 -9.63 -21.54 12.56
N ASN A 161 -8.81 -21.79 13.56
CA ASN A 161 -7.82 -20.88 14.15
C ASN A 161 -6.64 -20.58 13.21
N ASP A 162 -6.84 -20.57 11.89
CA ASP A 162 -5.74 -20.43 10.93
C ASP A 162 -6.19 -19.60 9.72
N GLY A 163 -6.13 -18.28 9.88
CA GLY A 163 -6.38 -17.31 8.80
C GLY A 163 -5.27 -17.30 7.73
N SER A 164 -4.12 -17.95 8.00
CA SER A 164 -2.97 -18.01 7.09
C SER A 164 -3.16 -19.01 5.95
N ASN A 165 -3.76 -20.19 6.21
CA ASN A 165 -3.85 -21.24 5.17
C ASN A 165 -4.78 -20.88 4.01
N GLY A 166 -5.86 -20.13 4.25
CA GLY A 166 -6.85 -19.83 3.21
C GLY A 166 -6.29 -19.02 2.03
N VAL A 167 -5.52 -17.97 2.32
CA VAL A 167 -4.90 -17.10 1.29
C VAL A 167 -3.85 -17.86 0.48
N ILE A 168 -3.04 -18.71 1.15
CA ILE A 168 -2.01 -19.50 0.49
C ILE A 168 -2.62 -20.59 -0.40
N GLU A 169 -3.66 -21.27 0.06
CA GLU A 169 -4.40 -22.27 -0.73
C GLU A 169 -5.03 -21.64 -1.98
N GLU A 170 -5.67 -20.47 -1.83
CA GLU A 170 -6.23 -19.72 -2.95
C GLU A 170 -5.15 -19.32 -3.97
N LEU A 171 -4.03 -18.76 -3.50
CA LEU A 171 -2.89 -18.42 -4.35
C LEU A 171 -2.31 -19.64 -5.07
N GLN A 172 -2.21 -20.79 -4.41
CA GLN A 172 -1.71 -22.03 -5.01
C GLN A 172 -2.63 -22.56 -6.11
N SER A 173 -3.94 -22.28 -6.03
CA SER A 173 -4.90 -22.62 -7.09
C SER A 173 -4.73 -21.75 -8.34
N ASP A 174 -4.16 -20.55 -8.19
CA ASP A 174 -3.96 -19.57 -9.24
C ASP A 174 -2.52 -19.60 -9.77
N LYS A 175 -2.27 -20.44 -10.78
CA LYS A 175 -0.92 -20.66 -11.33
C LYS A 175 -0.23 -19.37 -11.80
N GLU A 176 -0.98 -18.46 -12.40
CA GLU A 176 -0.44 -17.21 -12.95
C GLU A 176 -0.03 -16.26 -11.84
N LEU A 177 -0.88 -16.11 -10.81
CA LEU A 177 -0.56 -15.26 -9.67
C LEU A 177 0.56 -15.86 -8.82
N LEU A 178 0.57 -17.18 -8.64
CA LEU A 178 1.64 -17.90 -7.97
C LEU A 178 2.98 -17.68 -8.68
N GLU A 179 3.00 -17.73 -10.01
CA GLU A 179 4.21 -17.44 -10.79
C GLU A 179 4.65 -15.98 -10.64
N ALA A 180 3.71 -15.03 -10.60
CA ALA A 180 4.01 -13.63 -10.31
C ALA A 180 4.70 -13.50 -8.93
N VAL A 181 4.13 -14.10 -7.89
CA VAL A 181 4.74 -14.11 -6.54
C VAL A 181 6.13 -14.76 -6.55
N LYS A 182 6.29 -15.93 -7.17
CA LYS A 182 7.57 -16.64 -7.22
C LYS A 182 8.66 -15.87 -7.95
N ASN A 183 8.31 -15.20 -9.04
CA ASN A 183 9.27 -14.48 -9.89
C ASN A 183 9.49 -13.03 -9.48
N CYS A 184 8.68 -12.48 -8.56
CA CYS A 184 8.90 -11.14 -8.05
C CYS A 184 10.15 -11.07 -7.14
N THR A 185 10.75 -9.89 -7.12
CA THR A 185 11.90 -9.54 -6.26
C THR A 185 11.48 -8.72 -5.05
N LEU A 186 10.35 -8.04 -5.13
CA LEU A 186 9.80 -7.21 -4.07
C LEU A 186 8.28 -7.16 -4.24
N ILE A 187 7.56 -7.37 -3.14
CA ILE A 187 6.11 -7.17 -3.07
C ILE A 187 5.84 -5.80 -2.43
N ILE A 188 5.02 -4.98 -3.07
CA ILE A 188 4.69 -3.64 -2.57
C ILE A 188 3.17 -3.50 -2.44
N GLY A 189 2.74 -2.79 -1.39
CA GLY A 189 1.33 -2.46 -1.16
C GLY A 189 1.17 -1.07 -0.57
N MET A 190 1.06 -0.05 -1.42
CA MET A 190 0.84 1.32 -0.95
C MET A 190 -0.65 1.59 -0.74
N HIS A 191 -1.07 1.70 0.52
CA HIS A 191 -2.49 1.87 0.85
C HIS A 191 -3.36 0.73 0.31
N ALA A 192 -2.87 -0.50 0.47
CA ALA A 192 -3.48 -1.72 -0.07
C ALA A 192 -4.73 -2.13 0.72
N ASP A 193 -5.84 -1.43 0.47
CA ASP A 193 -7.13 -1.66 1.11
C ASP A 193 -7.58 -3.12 0.95
N GLY A 194 -7.76 -3.82 2.08
CA GLY A 194 -8.20 -5.22 2.11
C GLY A 194 -7.10 -6.24 1.82
N ALA A 195 -6.01 -5.85 1.15
CA ALA A 195 -4.92 -6.77 0.77
C ALA A 195 -3.67 -6.66 1.66
N THR A 196 -3.59 -5.67 2.55
CA THR A 196 -2.37 -5.38 3.34
C THR A 196 -1.85 -6.60 4.12
N GLU A 197 -2.72 -7.35 4.81
CA GLU A 197 -2.30 -8.53 5.57
C GLU A 197 -1.93 -9.70 4.66
N ALA A 198 -2.71 -9.96 3.61
CA ALA A 198 -2.40 -11.01 2.64
C ALA A 198 -1.02 -10.82 1.99
N ILE A 199 -0.62 -9.57 1.72
CA ILE A 199 0.74 -9.25 1.24
C ILE A 199 1.80 -9.73 2.24
N VAL A 200 1.59 -9.47 3.53
CA VAL A 200 2.52 -9.85 4.59
C VAL A 200 2.62 -11.37 4.72
N GLU A 201 1.48 -12.07 4.73
CA GLU A 201 1.42 -13.54 4.81
C GLU A 201 2.12 -14.19 3.62
N ILE A 202 1.84 -13.72 2.40
CA ILE A 202 2.48 -14.22 1.17
C ILE A 202 3.98 -13.93 1.20
N ALA A 203 4.39 -12.74 1.64
CA ALA A 203 5.80 -12.36 1.73
C ALA A 203 6.57 -13.25 2.71
N LEU A 204 5.99 -13.55 3.87
CA LEU A 204 6.56 -14.50 4.84
C LEU A 204 6.65 -15.91 4.25
N HIS A 205 5.54 -16.42 3.71
CA HIS A 205 5.47 -17.79 3.19
C HIS A 205 6.46 -18.05 2.06
N TYR A 206 6.60 -17.11 1.12
CA TYR A 206 7.53 -17.25 -0.02
C TYR A 206 8.89 -16.59 0.21
N ARG A 207 9.16 -16.11 1.44
CA ARG A 207 10.39 -15.40 1.82
C ARG A 207 10.76 -14.29 0.83
N LYS A 208 9.78 -13.44 0.53
CA LYS A 208 9.94 -12.30 -0.39
C LYS A 208 10.13 -11.02 0.39
N PRO A 209 11.13 -10.18 0.00
CA PRO A 209 11.18 -8.81 0.48
C PRO A 209 9.84 -8.11 0.22
N PHE A 210 9.39 -7.27 1.16
CA PHE A 210 8.15 -6.53 0.97
C PHE A 210 8.17 -5.17 1.67
N ILE A 211 7.25 -4.30 1.23
CA ILE A 211 6.87 -3.08 1.95
C ILE A 211 5.37 -2.83 1.75
N VAL A 212 4.65 -2.67 2.87
CA VAL A 212 3.26 -2.21 2.87
C VAL A 212 3.12 -0.88 3.59
N VAL A 213 2.14 -0.09 3.18
CA VAL A 213 1.72 1.16 3.85
C VAL A 213 0.27 0.97 4.31
N PRO A 214 0.03 0.48 5.54
CA PRO A 214 -1.32 0.20 6.01
C PRO A 214 -2.16 1.47 6.10
N CYS A 215 -3.40 1.40 5.62
CA CYS A 215 -4.37 2.48 5.77
C CYS A 215 -5.67 1.99 6.39
N CYS A 216 -6.53 1.33 5.64
CA CYS A 216 -7.86 0.99 6.13
C CYS A 216 -7.82 -0.25 7.02
N VAL A 217 -8.42 -0.13 8.22
CA VAL A 217 -8.42 -1.18 9.25
C VAL A 217 -9.51 -2.22 9.01
N PHE A 218 -10.66 -1.77 8.49
CA PHE A 218 -11.87 -2.58 8.26
C PHE A 218 -12.23 -3.51 9.44
N PRO A 219 -12.46 -2.99 10.67
CA PRO A 219 -12.66 -3.82 11.87
C PRO A 219 -13.89 -4.73 11.78
N ASN A 220 -14.89 -4.37 10.97
CA ASN A 220 -16.08 -5.21 10.76
C ASN A 220 -15.83 -6.39 9.82
N LEU A 221 -14.84 -6.25 8.93
CA LEU A 221 -14.43 -7.30 7.99
C LEU A 221 -13.42 -8.22 8.67
N PHE A 222 -12.39 -7.65 9.31
CA PHE A 222 -11.31 -8.41 9.94
C PHE A 222 -11.44 -8.44 11.47
N ARG A 223 -12.55 -9.00 11.95
CA ARG A 223 -12.87 -9.05 13.40
C ARG A 223 -11.92 -9.92 14.21
N HIS A 224 -11.24 -10.84 13.55
CA HIS A 224 -10.28 -11.77 14.16
C HIS A 224 -8.93 -11.11 14.47
N ARG A 225 -8.64 -9.91 13.95
CA ARG A 225 -7.39 -9.19 14.25
C ARG A 225 -7.40 -8.71 15.69
N LEU A 226 -6.49 -9.24 16.50
CA LEU A 226 -6.34 -8.91 17.91
C LEU A 226 -4.94 -8.37 18.20
N VAL A 227 -4.83 -7.43 19.14
CA VAL A 227 -3.55 -6.91 19.64
C VAL A 227 -3.56 -6.81 21.17
N PRO A 228 -2.40 -6.90 21.84
CA PRO A 228 -2.29 -6.66 23.26
C PRO A 228 -2.79 -5.26 23.63
N MET A 229 -3.68 -5.21 24.62
CA MET A 229 -4.14 -3.97 25.23
C MET A 229 -2.96 -3.28 25.89
N ILE A 230 -2.84 -1.97 25.66
CA ILE A 230 -1.84 -1.13 26.32
C ILE A 230 -2.55 -0.12 27.22
N ASP A 231 -1.93 0.21 28.35
CA ASP A 231 -2.36 1.27 29.24
C ASP A 231 -1.92 2.65 28.72
N ASP A 232 -2.33 3.70 29.42
CA ASP A 232 -1.98 5.09 29.08
C ASP A 232 -0.47 5.38 29.15
N ASN A 233 0.31 4.51 29.81
CA ASN A 233 1.76 4.60 29.89
C ASN A 233 2.47 3.76 28.80
N GLY A 234 1.72 3.14 27.90
CA GLY A 234 2.25 2.29 26.83
C GLY A 234 2.67 0.89 27.29
N LYS A 235 2.30 0.47 28.50
CA LYS A 235 2.61 -0.86 29.03
C LYS A 235 1.47 -1.83 28.70
N GLU A 236 1.81 -3.07 28.37
CA GLU A 236 0.80 -4.12 28.16
C GLU A 236 -0.04 -4.33 29.43
N CYS A 237 -1.36 -4.36 29.24
CA CYS A 237 -2.35 -4.54 30.31
C CYS A 237 -2.62 -6.03 30.55
N GLY A 238 -2.70 -6.41 31.82
CA GLY A 238 -2.86 -7.79 32.26
C GLY A 238 -1.59 -8.26 32.95
N GLY A 239 -1.71 -9.00 34.04
CA GLY A 239 -0.57 -9.49 34.84
C GLY A 239 0.29 -10.47 34.05
N ASP A 240 0.17 -11.77 34.35
CA ASP A 240 0.93 -12.82 33.66
C ASP A 240 0.39 -13.13 32.24
N GLU A 241 -0.82 -12.69 31.91
CA GLU A 241 -1.42 -12.83 30.57
C GLU A 241 -1.85 -11.47 30.01
N ALA A 242 -1.33 -11.13 28.83
CA ALA A 242 -1.67 -9.91 28.11
C ALA A 242 -3.13 -9.96 27.62
N LYS A 243 -3.93 -8.98 28.02
CA LYS A 243 -5.32 -8.87 27.56
C LYS A 243 -5.36 -8.48 26.10
N MET A 244 -5.97 -9.30 25.25
CA MET A 244 -6.11 -9.03 23.81
C MET A 244 -7.36 -8.18 23.51
N VAL A 245 -7.26 -7.24 22.57
CA VAL A 245 -8.37 -6.39 22.09
C VAL A 245 -8.45 -6.36 20.56
N PRO A 246 -9.65 -6.23 19.97
CA PRO A 246 -9.79 -6.11 18.52
C PRO A 246 -9.09 -4.88 17.96
N VAL A 247 -8.48 -5.04 16.80
CA VAL A 247 -7.87 -3.94 16.03
C VAL A 247 -8.98 -3.04 15.49
N ARG A 248 -8.99 -1.77 15.93
CA ARG A 248 -10.04 -0.78 15.60
C ARG A 248 -9.50 0.52 15.02
N ASN A 249 -8.21 0.79 15.19
CA ASN A 249 -7.58 2.01 14.68
C ASN A 249 -6.29 1.71 13.91
N HIS A 250 -5.76 2.74 13.26
CA HIS A 250 -4.59 2.62 12.39
C HIS A 250 -3.33 2.18 13.13
N GLU A 251 -3.10 2.72 14.32
CA GLU A 251 -1.95 2.39 15.16
C GLU A 251 -1.98 0.92 15.60
N GLN A 252 -3.14 0.44 16.08
CA GLN A 252 -3.36 -0.96 16.40
C GLN A 252 -3.13 -1.85 15.18
N PHE A 253 -3.51 -1.42 13.98
CA PHE A 253 -3.28 -2.22 12.77
C PHE A 253 -1.80 -2.29 12.40
N CYS A 254 -1.06 -1.19 12.57
CA CYS A 254 0.39 -1.20 12.35
C CYS A 254 1.09 -2.12 13.36
N ARG A 255 0.69 -2.05 14.65
CA ARG A 255 1.19 -2.94 15.70
C ARG A 255 0.88 -4.41 15.41
N TYR A 256 -0.37 -4.71 15.05
CA TYR A 256 -0.80 -6.05 14.66
C TYR A 256 0.10 -6.66 13.59
N LEU A 257 0.39 -5.91 12.52
CA LEU A 257 1.25 -6.37 11.44
C LEU A 257 2.70 -6.52 11.90
N ALA A 258 3.23 -5.56 12.67
CA ALA A 258 4.59 -5.60 13.19
C ALA A 258 4.86 -6.79 14.14
N MET A 259 3.82 -7.29 14.83
CA MET A 259 3.93 -8.44 15.72
C MET A 259 3.99 -9.79 14.99
N LYS A 260 3.68 -9.85 13.69
CA LYS A 260 3.65 -11.12 12.95
C LYS A 260 5.04 -11.75 12.79
N ASP A 261 6.09 -10.94 12.72
CA ASP A 261 7.46 -11.43 12.65
C ASP A 261 8.45 -10.40 13.24
N SER A 262 9.42 -10.89 14.01
CA SER A 262 10.46 -10.08 14.65
C SER A 262 11.41 -9.38 13.66
N HIS A 263 11.44 -9.80 12.39
CA HIS A 263 12.22 -9.18 11.32
C HIS A 263 11.60 -7.90 10.78
N PHE A 264 10.33 -7.64 11.08
CA PHE A 264 9.63 -6.53 10.49
C PHE A 264 10.11 -5.21 11.05
N VAL A 265 10.31 -4.25 10.15
CA VAL A 265 10.69 -2.89 10.48
C VAL A 265 9.49 -1.99 10.27
N VAL A 266 9.16 -1.21 11.30
CA VAL A 266 8.17 -0.13 11.23
C VAL A 266 8.93 1.18 11.04
N GLU A 267 8.63 1.90 9.95
CA GLU A 267 9.34 3.13 9.59
C GLU A 267 8.36 4.21 9.12
N GLU A 268 8.60 5.47 9.51
CA GLU A 268 7.87 6.61 8.97
C GLU A 268 8.42 7.00 7.59
N LEU A 269 7.56 7.02 6.58
CA LEU A 269 7.91 7.28 5.19
C LEU A 269 7.82 8.77 4.84
N PRO A 270 8.61 9.25 3.86
CA PRO A 270 8.78 10.67 3.59
C PRO A 270 7.65 11.28 2.73
N PHE A 271 6.40 11.12 3.16
CA PHE A 271 5.21 11.75 2.56
C PHE A 271 4.10 11.96 3.60
N GLU A 272 3.15 12.84 3.33
CA GLU A 272 2.09 13.19 4.30
C GLU A 272 0.96 12.14 4.43
N GLY A 273 0.11 12.27 5.44
CA GLY A 273 -1.04 11.40 5.65
C GLY A 273 -0.65 10.08 6.31
N ARG A 274 -1.23 8.97 5.87
CA ARG A 274 -0.85 7.65 6.40
C ARG A 274 0.46 7.21 5.78
N ASN A 275 1.54 7.37 6.53
CA ASN A 275 2.91 7.23 6.07
C ASN A 275 3.74 6.22 6.87
N ILE A 276 3.11 5.42 7.74
CA ILE A 276 3.80 4.32 8.40
C ILE A 276 3.95 3.16 7.41
N GLY A 277 5.19 2.76 7.16
CA GLY A 277 5.56 1.60 6.36
C GLY A 277 5.96 0.43 7.26
N ILE A 278 5.59 -0.79 6.84
CA ILE A 278 6.01 -2.04 7.48
C ILE A 278 6.69 -2.88 6.40
N TRP A 279 7.93 -3.28 6.65
CA TRP A 279 8.76 -3.94 5.64
C TRP A 279 9.72 -4.97 6.21
N TRP A 280 10.20 -5.82 5.32
CA TRP A 280 11.25 -6.80 5.55
C TRP A 280 12.09 -6.96 4.28
N ASP A 281 13.41 -7.13 4.44
CA ASP A 281 14.35 -7.33 3.33
C ASP A 281 14.46 -8.77 2.84
N GLY A 282 13.62 -9.68 3.35
CA GLY A 282 13.61 -11.08 2.95
C GLY A 282 14.81 -11.89 3.46
N LYS A 283 15.65 -11.31 4.32
CA LYS A 283 16.81 -11.99 4.89
C LYS A 283 16.48 -12.50 6.29
N HIS A 284 16.74 -13.78 6.49
CA HIS A 284 16.77 -14.39 7.80
C HIS A 284 18.13 -14.17 8.47
N LYS A 285 18.15 -14.07 9.79
CA LYS A 285 19.38 -14.08 10.57
C LYS A 285 19.83 -15.53 10.75
N ASP A 286 21.13 -15.75 10.95
CA ASP A 286 21.71 -17.08 11.15
C ASP A 286 21.12 -17.85 12.36
N GLN A 287 20.32 -17.18 13.21
CA GLN A 287 19.69 -17.74 14.41
C GLN A 287 18.18 -18.00 14.24
N ASP A 288 17.61 -17.77 13.06
CA ASP A 288 16.20 -18.03 12.84
C ASP A 288 15.94 -19.54 12.75
N PRO A 289 14.89 -20.07 13.41
CA PRO A 289 14.53 -21.48 13.28
C PRO A 289 14.15 -21.79 11.82
N ILE A 290 14.70 -22.90 11.31
CA ILE A 290 14.51 -23.39 9.93
C ILE A 290 13.07 -23.81 9.66
#